data_AF-A0A1I5FM84-F1
#
_entry.id   AF-A0A1I5FM84-F1
#
_cell.length_a   1.000
_cell.length_b   1.000
_cell.length_c   1.000
_cell.angle_alpha   90.00
_cell.angle_beta   90.00
_cell.angle_gamma   90.00
#
_symmetry.space_group_name_H-M   'P 1'
#
loop_
_entity.id
_entity.type
_entity.pdbx_description
1 polymer ?
#
loop_
_entity_poly.entity_id
_entity_poly.type
_entity_poly.pdbx_seq_one_letter_code
_entity_poly.pdbx_strand_id
1 'polypeptide(L)'
;MPDKNEIERRKQTKKDLRAKAKIEFENSLPISREKFIQLFDYLDENLNEFGCDDSLKLTSEFLQENEIKNIDEIKNWLLEKGGYCDCEVLNNVEEMFEEDAIL
;
A
#
# COMPACT_ATOMS: atom_id res chain seq x y z
N MET A 1 14.36 -19.42 31.16
CA MET A 1 13.21 -19.60 30.25
C MET A 1 12.18 -18.56 30.64
N PRO A 2 11.58 -17.82 29.69
CA PRO A 2 10.55 -16.84 30.02
C PRO A 2 9.33 -17.53 30.67
N ASP A 3 8.73 -16.88 31.65
CA ASP A 3 7.51 -17.35 32.33
C ASP A 3 6.31 -17.30 31.38
N LYS A 4 5.31 -18.17 31.57
CA LYS A 4 4.08 -18.20 30.75
C LYS A 4 3.41 -16.81 30.69
N ASN A 5 3.38 -16.08 31.80
CA ASN A 5 2.83 -14.72 31.85
C ASN A 5 3.64 -13.72 31.02
N GLU A 6 4.96 -13.90 30.92
CA GLU A 6 5.81 -13.06 30.08
C GLU A 6 5.56 -13.33 28.59
N ILE A 7 5.40 -14.60 28.21
CA ILE A 7 5.06 -15.01 26.84
C ILE A 7 3.71 -14.43 26.42
N GLU A 8 2.68 -14.53 27.28
CA GLU A 8 1.34 -13.99 27.03
C GLU A 8 1.35 -12.46 26.89
N ARG A 9 2.04 -11.75 27.78
CA ARG A 9 2.20 -10.29 27.67
C ARG A 9 2.86 -9.87 26.36
N ARG A 10 3.97 -10.52 25.99
CA ARG A 10 4.67 -10.24 24.71
C ARG A 10 3.75 -10.49 23.51
N LYS A 11 2.94 -11.55 23.53
CA LYS A 11 1.98 -11.85 22.47
C LYS A 11 0.91 -10.77 22.36
N GLN A 12 0.34 -10.34 23.49
CA GLN A 12 -0.67 -9.28 23.51
C GLN A 12 -0.09 -7.95 23.00
N THR A 13 1.08 -7.54 23.49
CA THR A 13 1.75 -6.31 23.02
C THR A 13 1.99 -6.33 21.51
N LYS A 14 2.47 -7.45 20.94
CA LYS A 14 2.65 -7.58 19.49
C LYS A 14 1.34 -7.44 18.72
N LYS A 15 0.25 -8.05 19.23
CA LYS A 15 -1.08 -7.95 18.62
C LYS A 15 -1.58 -6.50 18.62
N ASP A 16 -1.43 -5.80 19.74
CA ASP A 16 -1.88 -4.42 19.89
C ASP A 16 -1.08 -3.46 19.00
N LEU A 17 0.24 -3.65 18.89
CA LEU A 17 1.08 -2.88 17.97
C LEU A 17 0.67 -3.09 16.52
N ARG A 18 0.43 -4.34 16.10
CA ARG A 18 -0.02 -4.64 14.74
C ARG A 18 -1.39 -4.02 14.43
N ALA A 19 -2.32 -4.06 15.38
CA ALA A 19 -3.62 -3.45 15.21
C ALA A 19 -3.53 -1.92 15.06
N LYS A 20 -2.67 -1.27 15.85
CA LYS A 20 -2.40 0.16 15.73
C LYS A 20 -1.78 0.53 14.38
N ALA A 21 -0.75 -0.21 13.95
CA ALA A 21 -0.10 0.01 12.65
C ALA A 21 -1.10 -0.10 11.48
N LYS A 22 -2.01 -1.08 11.52
CA LYS A 22 -3.10 -1.20 10.52
C LYS A 22 -4.04 0.00 10.51
N ILE A 23 -4.42 0.51 11.68
CA ILE A 23 -5.28 1.70 11.79
C ILE A 23 -4.55 2.94 11.27
N GLU A 24 -3.28 3.09 11.62
CA GLU A 24 -2.44 4.22 11.16
C GLU A 24 -2.23 4.17 9.65
N PHE A 25 -1.98 2.99 9.08
CA PHE A 25 -1.92 2.78 7.64
C PHE A 25 -3.23 3.19 6.96
N GLU A 26 -4.37 2.71 7.47
CA GLU A 26 -5.67 3.04 6.88
C GLU A 26 -5.97 4.54 6.91
N ASN A 27 -5.66 5.19 8.03
CA ASN A 27 -5.83 6.62 8.18
C ASN A 27 -4.84 7.43 7.33
N SER A 28 -3.76 6.81 6.84
CA SER A 28 -2.78 7.47 5.98
C SER A 28 -3.16 7.46 4.50
N LEU A 29 -4.15 6.65 4.09
CA LEU A 29 -4.48 6.51 2.67
C LEU A 29 -5.00 7.83 2.07
N PRO A 30 -4.40 8.34 0.99
CA PRO A 30 -4.82 9.60 0.35
C PRO A 30 -6.09 9.45 -0.51
N ILE A 31 -6.51 8.21 -0.78
CA ILE A 31 -7.75 7.84 -1.47
C ILE A 31 -8.31 6.56 -0.82
N SER A 32 -9.54 6.18 -1.16
CA SER A 32 -10.13 4.98 -0.57
C SER A 32 -9.33 3.72 -0.90
N ARG A 33 -9.31 2.74 0.03
CA ARG A 33 -8.73 1.41 -0.23
C ARG A 33 -9.24 0.80 -1.53
N GLU A 34 -10.54 0.90 -1.80
CA GLU A 34 -11.15 0.38 -3.02
C GLU A 34 -10.50 0.97 -4.29
N LYS A 35 -10.15 2.26 -4.27
CA LYS A 35 -9.48 2.90 -5.41
C LYS A 35 -8.03 2.47 -5.56
N PHE A 36 -7.34 2.14 -4.47
CA PHE A 36 -6.02 1.49 -4.56
C PHE A 36 -6.10 0.09 -5.15
N ILE A 37 -7.08 -0.73 -4.76
CA ILE A 37 -7.26 -2.06 -5.35
C ILE A 37 -7.52 -1.95 -6.86
N GLN A 38 -8.39 -1.03 -7.28
CA GLN A 38 -8.64 -0.77 -8.71
C GLN A 38 -7.39 -0.27 -9.45
N LEU A 39 -6.52 0.51 -8.78
CA LEU A 39 -5.24 0.93 -9.33
C LEU A 39 -4.32 -0.27 -9.53
N PHE A 40 -4.20 -1.17 -8.54
CA PHE A 40 -3.36 -2.37 -8.65
C PHE A 40 -3.82 -3.26 -9.80
N ASP A 41 -5.12 -3.56 -9.88
CA ASP A 41 -5.69 -4.32 -11.01
C ASP A 41 -5.33 -3.68 -12.36
N TYR A 42 -5.47 -2.35 -12.47
CA TYR A 42 -5.13 -1.61 -13.69
C TYR A 42 -3.63 -1.70 -14.03
N LEU A 43 -2.75 -1.56 -13.03
CA LEU A 43 -1.31 -1.65 -13.24
C LEU A 43 -0.89 -3.06 -13.65
N ASP A 44 -1.46 -4.10 -13.02
CA ASP A 44 -1.19 -5.50 -13.34
C ASP A 44 -1.57 -5.82 -14.80
N GLU A 45 -2.73 -5.36 -15.26
CA GLU A 45 -3.17 -5.55 -16.64
C GLU A 45 -2.23 -4.85 -17.64
N ASN A 46 -1.88 -3.59 -17.39
CA ASN A 46 -1.12 -2.78 -18.35
C ASN A 46 0.38 -3.10 -18.36
N LEU A 47 1.00 -3.39 -17.19
CA LEU A 47 2.42 -3.72 -17.11
C LEU A 47 2.73 -5.07 -17.75
N ASN A 48 1.78 -6.02 -17.74
CA ASN A 48 1.94 -7.29 -18.44
C ASN A 48 2.01 -7.13 -19.96
N GLU A 49 1.38 -6.09 -20.53
CA GLU A 49 1.41 -5.82 -21.98
C GLU A 49 2.61 -4.97 -22.40
N PHE A 50 2.93 -3.92 -21.63
CA PHE A 50 3.89 -2.89 -22.04
C PHE A 50 5.22 -2.89 -21.28
N GLY A 51 5.29 -3.60 -20.14
CA GLY A 51 6.43 -3.55 -19.22
C GLY A 51 6.55 -2.23 -18.45
N CYS A 52 7.50 -2.16 -17.52
CA CYS A 52 7.76 -0.94 -16.74
C CYS A 52 8.72 0.02 -17.47
N ASP A 53 8.41 1.32 -17.44
CA ASP A 53 9.24 2.39 -17.99
C ASP A 53 9.94 3.26 -16.92
N ASP A 54 10.06 2.73 -15.70
CA ASP A 54 10.61 3.40 -14.51
C ASP A 54 9.90 4.72 -14.14
N SER A 55 8.62 4.84 -14.47
CA SER A 55 7.79 6.01 -14.16
C SER A 55 6.47 5.64 -13.48
N LEU A 56 5.72 6.65 -13.03
CA LEU A 56 4.35 6.53 -12.50
C LEU A 56 3.32 6.97 -13.56
N LYS A 57 3.58 6.67 -14.82
CA LYS A 57 2.75 7.13 -15.93
C LYS A 57 1.37 6.46 -15.89
N LEU A 58 1.30 5.14 -15.77
CA LEU A 58 0.04 4.40 -15.72
C LEU A 58 -0.76 4.78 -14.48
N THR A 59 -0.10 4.93 -13.33
CA THR A 59 -0.72 5.49 -12.12
C THR A 59 -1.36 6.85 -12.40
N SER A 60 -0.66 7.74 -13.10
CA SER A 60 -1.20 9.08 -13.42
C SER A 60 -2.41 9.00 -14.33
N GLU A 61 -2.36 8.14 -15.35
CA GLU A 61 -3.43 7.91 -16.31
C GLU A 61 -4.68 7.38 -15.58
N PHE A 62 -4.54 6.34 -14.76
CA PHE A 62 -5.63 5.81 -13.94
C PHE A 62 -6.30 6.88 -13.07
N LEU A 63 -5.49 7.69 -12.36
CA LEU A 63 -6.02 8.74 -11.49
C LEU A 63 -6.79 9.82 -12.28
N GLN A 64 -6.29 10.20 -13.46
CA GLN A 64 -6.95 11.16 -14.33
C GLN A 64 -8.27 10.62 -14.90
N GLU A 65 -8.27 9.38 -15.38
CA GLU A 65 -9.45 8.70 -15.93
C GLU A 65 -10.55 8.51 -14.88
N ASN A 66 -10.17 8.34 -13.61
CA ASN A 66 -11.09 8.23 -12.48
C ASN A 66 -11.47 9.58 -11.84
N GLU A 67 -11.12 10.70 -12.49
CA GLU A 67 -11.38 12.07 -12.02
C GLU A 67 -10.84 12.38 -10.61
N ILE A 68 -9.76 11.69 -10.20
CA ILE A 68 -9.11 11.89 -8.90
C ILE A 68 -8.25 13.15 -8.95
N LYS A 69 -8.50 14.08 -8.02
CA LYS A 69 -7.93 15.44 -8.09
C LYS A 69 -6.61 15.60 -7.34
N ASN A 70 -6.37 14.81 -6.29
CA ASN A 70 -5.18 14.93 -5.44
C ASN A 70 -4.01 14.06 -5.93
N ILE A 71 -3.71 14.11 -7.22
CA ILE A 71 -2.69 13.27 -7.89
C ILE A 71 -1.31 13.41 -7.23
N ASP A 72 -0.86 14.64 -6.95
CA ASP A 72 0.46 14.88 -6.37
C ASP A 72 0.57 14.34 -4.94
N GLU A 73 -0.51 14.40 -4.16
CA GLU A 73 -0.56 13.83 -2.81
C GLU A 73 -0.44 12.30 -2.86
N ILE A 74 -1.18 11.66 -3.78
CA ILE A 74 -1.13 10.21 -3.98
C ILE A 74 0.26 9.78 -4.42
N LYS A 75 0.86 10.48 -5.38
CA LYS A 75 2.24 10.19 -5.82
C LYS A 75 3.24 10.33 -4.69
N ASN A 76 3.19 11.41 -3.91
CA ASN A 76 4.08 11.57 -2.78
C ASN A 76 3.91 10.46 -1.75
N TRP A 77 2.66 10.06 -1.46
CA TRP A 77 2.38 8.95 -0.58
C TRP A 77 2.94 7.62 -1.11
N LEU A 78 2.79 7.33 -2.41
CA LEU A 78 3.39 6.15 -3.06
C LEU A 78 4.91 6.14 -2.91
N LEU A 79 5.57 7.28 -3.17
CA LEU A 79 7.03 7.43 -3.00
C LEU A 79 7.47 7.16 -1.56
N GLU A 80 6.72 7.64 -0.57
CA GLU A 80 6.98 7.35 0.85
C GLU A 80 6.83 5.87 1.20
N LYS A 81 6.00 5.13 0.45
CA LYS A 81 5.81 3.67 0.57
C LYS A 81 6.72 2.86 -0.36
N GLY A 82 7.63 3.52 -1.08
CA GLY A 82 8.58 2.85 -1.97
C GLY A 82 8.07 2.53 -3.37
N GLY A 83 6.96 3.12 -3.80
CA GLY A 83 6.46 3.05 -5.18
C GLY A 83 7.00 4.20 -6.04
N TYR A 84 8.23 4.07 -6.58
CA TYR A 84 8.84 5.08 -7.45
C TYR A 84 8.54 4.85 -8.94
N CYS A 85 8.27 3.61 -9.37
CA CYS A 85 7.65 3.23 -10.65
C CYS A 85 6.30 2.54 -10.43
N ASP A 86 5.50 2.44 -11.50
CA ASP A 86 4.27 1.63 -11.54
C ASP A 86 4.52 0.17 -11.09
N CYS A 87 5.69 -0.38 -11.42
CA CYS A 87 6.10 -1.72 -11.00
C CYS A 87 6.32 -1.90 -9.49
N GLU A 88 6.83 -0.86 -8.83
CA GLU A 88 7.09 -0.84 -7.40
C GLU A 88 5.82 -0.53 -6.62
N VAL A 89 4.84 0.14 -7.24
CA VAL A 89 3.49 0.26 -6.66
C VAL A 89 2.91 -1.14 -6.42
N LEU A 90 3.00 -2.04 -7.41
CA LEU A 90 2.59 -3.44 -7.20
C LEU A 90 3.50 -4.16 -6.20
N ASN A 91 4.82 -4.15 -6.43
CA ASN A 91 5.72 -4.99 -5.62
C ASN A 91 5.87 -4.55 -4.15
N ASN A 92 5.73 -3.26 -3.84
CA ASN A 92 5.97 -2.72 -2.50
C ASN A 92 4.69 -2.24 -1.83
N VAL A 93 3.82 -1.54 -2.59
CA VAL A 93 2.66 -0.87 -1.99
C VAL A 93 1.47 -1.81 -1.87
N GLU A 94 1.21 -2.66 -2.85
CA GLU A 94 0.11 -3.63 -2.81
C GLU A 94 0.25 -4.61 -1.64
N GLU A 95 1.46 -5.08 -1.34
CA GLU A 95 1.74 -5.97 -0.19
C GLU A 95 1.22 -5.37 1.13
N MET A 96 1.23 -4.04 1.27
CA MET A 96 0.72 -3.35 2.47
C MET A 96 -0.81 -3.46 2.63
N PHE A 97 -1.53 -3.81 1.56
CA PHE A 97 -2.99 -3.93 1.57
C PHE A 97 -3.48 -5.33 1.97
N GLU A 98 -2.59 -6.32 2.01
CA GLU A 98 -2.90 -7.70 2.38
C GLU A 98 -3.31 -7.84 3.86
N GLU A 99 -4.11 -8.87 4.17
CA GLU A 99 -4.58 -9.09 5.54
C GLU A 99 -3.43 -9.39 6.51
N ASP A 100 -2.39 -10.08 6.04
CA ASP A 100 -1.21 -10.44 6.81
C ASP A 100 0.02 -9.56 6.54
N ALA A 101 -0.18 -8.38 5.95
CA ALA A 101 0.84 -7.35 5.82
C ALA A 101 1.57 -7.08 7.15
N ILE A 102 2.89 -6.92 7.06
CA ILE A 102 3.76 -6.50 8.16
C ILE A 102 4.04 -5.00 7.95
N LEU A 103 3.23 -4.18 8.64
CA LEU A 103 3.30 -2.72 8.65
C LEU A 103 4.26 -2.19 9.71
#